data_AF-A0A946GI35-F1
#
_entry.id   AF-A0A946GI35-F1
#
_cell.length_a   1.000
_cell.length_b   1.000
_cell.length_c   1.000
_cell.angle_alpha   90.00
_cell.angle_beta   90.00
_cell.angle_gamma   90.00
#
_symmetry.space_group_name_H-M   'P 1'
#
loop_
_entity.id
_entity.type
_entity.pdbx_description
1 polymer ?
#
loop_
_entity_poly.entity_id
_entity_poly.type
_entity_poly.pdbx_seq_one_letter_code
_entity_poly.pdbx_strand_id
1 'polypeptide(L)' 'LKSLYKGVGVYLQGLEGDISLQTMLKLLDKNIPSLPIHDAVYLQQRAATRAQKALESSSMEVLGVSFKPVTKIDKA' A
#
# COMPACT_ATOMS: atom_id res chain seq x y z
N LEU A 1 0.51 -25.53 16.85
CA LEU A 1 1.11 -24.16 16.93
C LEU A 1 1.84 -23.75 15.64
N LYS A 2 2.80 -24.50 15.10
CA LYS A 2 3.53 -24.13 13.84
C LYS A 2 2.65 -23.80 12.61
N SER A 3 1.53 -24.51 12.38
CA SER A 3 0.66 -24.21 11.22
C SER A 3 -0.19 -22.94 11.40
N LEU A 4 -0.47 -22.52 12.64
CA LEU A 4 -1.24 -21.31 12.93
C LEU A 4 -0.45 -20.06 12.49
N TYR A 5 0.84 -20.02 12.79
CA TYR A 5 1.73 -18.91 12.41
C TYR A 5 1.90 -18.78 10.88
N LYS A 6 1.92 -19.92 10.16
CA LYS A 6 1.98 -19.90 8.69
C LYS A 6 0.69 -19.35 8.07
N GLY A 7 -0.47 -19.73 8.61
CA GLY A 7 -1.77 -19.21 8.14
C GLY A 7 -1.90 -17.71 8.34
N VAL A 8 -1.52 -17.21 9.52
CA VAL A 8 -1.55 -15.77 9.82
C VAL A 8 -0.57 -15.00 8.92
N GLY A 9 0.65 -15.51 8.72
CA GLY A 9 1.63 -14.87 7.84
C GLY A 9 1.14 -14.73 6.40
N VAL A 10 0.56 -15.80 5.84
CA VAL A 10 -0.03 -15.77 4.48
C VAL A 10 -1.18 -14.76 4.39
N TYR A 11 -2.03 -14.70 5.42
CA TYR A 11 -3.12 -13.74 5.47
C TYR A 11 -2.63 -12.28 5.50
N LEU A 12 -1.66 -11.96 6.36
CA LEU A 12 -1.08 -10.62 6.45
C LEU A 12 -0.40 -10.20 5.16
N GLN A 13 0.36 -11.11 4.53
CA GLN A 13 0.99 -10.84 3.24
C GLN A 13 -0.05 -10.63 2.12
N GLY A 14 -1.20 -11.32 2.19
CA GLY A 14 -2.35 -11.07 1.31
C GLY A 14 -2.87 -9.65 1.45
N LEU A 15 -3.08 -9.18 2.70
CA LEU A 15 -3.53 -7.81 2.96
C LEU A 15 -2.53 -6.76 2.45
N GLU A 16 -1.23 -6.98 2.64
CA GLU A 16 -0.19 -6.10 2.09
C GLU A 16 -0.28 -6.02 0.56
N GLY A 17 -0.49 -7.16 -0.10
CA GLY A 17 -0.71 -7.23 -1.55
C GLY A 17 -1.94 -6.43 -1.98
N ASP A 18 -3.08 -6.62 -1.30
CA ASP A 18 -4.33 -5.93 -1.62
C ASP A 18 -4.20 -4.40 -1.45
N ILE A 19 -3.54 -3.95 -0.38
CA ILE A 19 -3.24 -2.52 -0.16
C ILE A 19 -2.41 -1.95 -1.30
N SER A 20 -1.37 -2.67 -1.72
CA SER A 20 -0.47 -2.25 -2.80
C SER A 20 -1.22 -2.14 -4.12
N LEU A 21 -1.98 -3.18 -4.50
CA LEU A 21 -2.80 -3.21 -5.70
C LEU A 21 -3.84 -2.08 -5.74
N GLN A 22 -4.59 -1.89 -4.64
CA GLN A 22 -5.59 -0.82 -4.54
C GLN A 22 -4.94 0.57 -4.65
N THR A 23 -3.76 0.75 -4.06
CA THR A 23 -3.00 2.00 -4.19
C THR A 23 -2.59 2.27 -5.63
N MET A 24 -2.09 1.25 -6.33
CA MET A 24 -1.70 1.37 -7.73
C MET A 24 -2.89 1.71 -8.64
N LEU A 25 -4.06 1.08 -8.43
CA LEU A 25 -5.27 1.40 -9.19
C LEU A 25 -5.69 2.86 -9.00
N LYS A 26 -5.71 3.36 -7.76
CA LYS A 26 -6.02 4.77 -7.48
C LYS A 26 -5.01 5.75 -8.06
N LEU A 27 -3.74 5.34 -8.19
CA LEU A 27 -2.72 6.16 -8.84
C LEU A 27 -2.89 6.15 -10.36
N LEU A 28 -3.24 4.99 -10.92
CA LEU A 28 -3.54 4.83 -12.34
C LEU A 28 -4.72 5.70 -12.78
N ASP A 29 -5.80 5.75 -11.99
CA ASP A 29 -6.96 6.64 -12.22
C ASP A 29 -6.58 8.13 -12.28
N LYS A 30 -5.43 8.48 -11.70
CA LYS A 30 -4.86 9.84 -11.67
C LYS A 30 -3.76 10.04 -12.72
N ASN A 31 -3.56 9.09 -13.63
CA ASN A 31 -2.46 9.05 -14.60
C ASN A 31 -1.07 9.13 -13.94
N ILE A 32 -0.93 8.57 -12.73
CA ILE A 32 0.36 8.47 -12.03
C ILE A 32 0.86 7.03 -12.18
N PRO A 33 1.86 6.78 -13.04
CA PRO A 33 2.47 5.47 -13.12
C PRO A 33 3.25 5.18 -11.83
N SER A 34 3.15 3.95 -11.36
CA SER A 34 3.79 3.49 -10.14
C SER A 34 4.27 2.06 -10.28
N LEU A 35 5.39 1.73 -9.64
CA LEU A 35 5.97 0.40 -9.61
C LEU A 35 5.96 -0.15 -8.18
N PRO A 36 5.34 -1.31 -7.91
CA PRO A 36 5.40 -1.94 -6.60
C PRO A 36 6.79 -2.55 -6.38
N ILE A 37 7.37 -2.31 -5.20
CA ILE A 37 8.64 -2.89 -4.76
C ILE A 37 8.45 -3.40 -3.33
N HIS A 38 8.28 -4.71 -3.16
CA HIS A 38 7.96 -5.32 -1.87
C HIS A 38 6.73 -4.65 -1.20
N ASP A 39 6.95 -3.95 -0.08
CA ASP A 39 5.98 -3.20 0.73
C ASP A 39 5.90 -1.71 0.36
N ALA A 40 6.63 -1.28 -0.67
CA ALA A 40 6.72 0.10 -1.12
C ALA A 40 6.20 0.31 -2.54
N VAL A 41 5.92 1.56 -2.89
CA VAL A 41 5.50 1.97 -4.23
C VAL A 41 6.44 3.06 -4.74
N TYR A 42 7.16 2.78 -5.83
CA TYR A 42 8.05 3.72 -6.48
C TYR A 42 7.28 4.54 -7.53
N LEU A 43 7.54 5.84 -7.59
CA LEU A 43 6.84 6.77 -8.47
C LEU A 43 7.63 8.06 -8.65
N GLN A 44 7.19 8.90 -9.58
CA GLN A 44 7.83 10.19 -9.84
C GLN A 44 7.68 11.14 -8.64
N GLN A 45 8.78 11.75 -8.17
CA GLN A 45 8.80 12.60 -6.97
C GLN A 45 7.70 13.68 -6.93
N ARG A 46 7.32 14.25 -8.08
CA ARG A 46 6.23 15.23 -8.22
C ARG A 46 4.86 14.73 -7.73
N ALA A 47 4.65 13.41 -7.69
CA ALA A 47 3.41 12.76 -7.29
C ALA A 47 3.47 12.19 -5.86
N ALA A 48 4.58 12.35 -5.12
CA ALA A 48 4.81 11.72 -3.82
C ALA A 48 3.69 12.00 -2.80
N THR A 49 3.23 13.24 -2.68
CA THR A 49 2.15 13.60 -1.74
C THR A 49 0.80 13.02 -2.16
N ARG A 50 0.54 12.89 -3.46
CA ARG A 50 -0.69 12.29 -4.00
C ARG A 50 -0.68 10.77 -3.80
N ALA A 51 0.47 10.15 -3.98
CA ALA A 51 0.69 8.73 -3.75
C ALA A 51 0.58 8.38 -2.27
N GLN A 52 1.17 9.18 -1.38
CA GLN A 52 1.02 8.99 0.06
C GLN A 52 -0.45 9.00 0.49
N LYS A 53 -1.25 9.96 0.00
CA LYS A 53 -2.70 9.99 0.25
C LYS A 53 -3.43 8.77 -0.33
N ALA A 54 -3.02 8.30 -1.52
CA ALA A 54 -3.59 7.10 -2.12
C ALA A 54 -3.29 5.86 -1.27
N LEU A 55 -2.05 5.71 -0.79
CA LEU A 55 -1.62 4.63 0.09
C LEU A 55 -2.40 4.65 1.40
N GLU A 56 -2.43 5.80 2.09
CA GLU A 56 -3.21 5.99 3.33
C GLU A 56 -4.68 5.57 3.14
N SER A 57 -5.33 6.05 2.08
CA SER A 57 -6.73 5.72 1.81
C SER A 57 -6.95 4.24 1.51
N SER A 58 -6.02 3.60 0.80
CA SER A 58 -6.13 2.17 0.44
C SER A 58 -5.90 1.27 1.64
N SER A 59 -4.94 1.62 2.51
CA SER A 59 -4.75 0.91 3.78
C SER A 59 -5.99 0.98 4.66
N MET A 60 -6.62 2.16 4.75
CA MET A 60 -7.85 2.34 5.52
C MET A 60 -9.00 1.50 4.97
N GLU A 61 -9.18 1.47 3.64
CA GLU A 61 -10.24 0.70 2.97
C GLU A 61 -10.04 -0.81 3.14
N VAL A 62 -8.84 -1.33 2.84
CA VAL A 62 -8.56 -2.77 2.88
C VAL A 62 -8.62 -3.30 4.31
N LEU A 63 -8.14 -2.54 5.30
CA LEU A 63 -8.18 -2.94 6.70
C LEU A 63 -9.53 -2.67 7.38
N GLY A 64 -10.42 -1.90 6.74
CA GLY A 64 -11.70 -1.50 7.30
C GLY A 64 -11.56 -0.58 8.52
N VAL A 65 -10.56 0.31 8.53
CA VAL A 65 -10.23 1.18 9.67
C VAL A 65 -10.34 2.66 9.33
N SER A 66 -10.60 3.49 10.34
CA SER A 66 -10.69 4.95 10.19
C SER A 66 -9.40 5.70 10.50
N PHE A 67 -8.39 5.04 11.07
CA PHE A 67 -7.11 5.65 11.38
C PHE A 67 -6.15 5.56 10.19
N LYS A 68 -5.29 6.58 10.03
CA LYS A 68 -4.28 6.61 8.99
C LYS A 68 -3.09 5.74 9.36
N PRO A 69 -2.53 4.97 8.41
CA PRO A 69 -1.26 4.29 8.65
C PRO A 69 -0.12 5.31 8.79
N VAL A 70 0.93 4.92 9.51
CA VAL A 70 2.19 5.66 9.50
C VAL A 70 2.87 5.39 8.16
N THR A 71 3.12 6.45 7.38
CA THR A 71 3.77 6.36 6.07
C THR A 71 4.98 7.28 6.01
N LYS A 72 5.95 6.93 5.18
CA LYS A 72 7.16 7.72 4.94
C LYS A 72 7.37 7.87 3.44
N ILE A 73 7.88 9.02 3.01
CA ILE A 73 8.38 9.25 1.66
C ILE A 73 9.89 9.20 1.71
N ASP A 74 10.49 8.13 1.18
CA ASP A 74 11.92 8.06 0.98
C ASP A 74 12.28 8.72 -0.37
N LYS A 75 13.17 9.71 -0.31
CA LYS A 75 13.75 10.33 -1.48
C LYS A 75 15.08 9.65 -1.74
N ALA A 76 15.29 9.17 -2.97
CA ALA A 76 16.61 8.77 -3.44
C ALA A 76 17.57 9.98 -3.45
#